data_AF-A0A533ZZ05-F1
#
_entry.id   AF-A0A533ZZ05-F1
#
_cell.length_a   1.000
_cell.length_b   1.000
_cell.length_c   1.000
_cell.angle_alpha   90.00
_cell.angle_beta   90.00
_cell.angle_gamma   90.00
#
_symmetry.space_group_name_H-M   'P 1'
#
loop_
_entity.id
_entity.type
_entity.pdbx_description
1 polymer ?
#
loop_
_entity_poly.entity_id
_entity_poly.type
_entity_poly.pdbx_seq_one_letter_code
_entity_poly.pdbx_strand_id
1 'polypeptide(L)'
;MLTRIKQTAFNLKRFITKKIAPTNSFPFPSEFDANLYKKLYHDVIQYNPKDLYTHYLNHGIKEGRRANVLKTKLDFIDLIPKDKKILEIGPLCSPLVSGENVFYFDIQNKEDLMLKAKSFGLSVKNASHIHFVSPIGNLEIVDECFDVVLSSHCIEHQPNLITHLSHIERLLNPGGYYFVLAPDKRYCFDHFIPESSLAQVLEIQI
;
A
#
# COMPACT_ATOMS: atom_id res chain seq x y z
N MET A 1 10.09 -13.76 -9.65
CA MET A 1 9.08 -13.12 -10.52
C MET A 1 8.90 -11.70 -10.01
N LEU A 2 9.31 -10.68 -10.77
CA LEU A 2 9.24 -9.27 -10.34
C LEU A 2 7.79 -8.81 -10.41
N THR A 3 7.04 -8.96 -9.31
CA THR A 3 5.76 -8.27 -9.14
C THR A 3 6.04 -6.77 -9.10
N ARG A 4 5.53 -6.03 -10.09
CA ARG A 4 5.51 -4.56 -9.99
C ARG A 4 4.45 -4.20 -8.96
N ILE A 5 4.78 -3.30 -8.04
CA ILE A 5 3.89 -2.89 -6.97
C ILE A 5 3.44 -1.47 -7.27
N LYS A 6 2.12 -1.23 -7.29
CA LYS A 6 1.55 0.10 -7.22
C LYS A 6 1.70 0.60 -5.78
N GLN A 7 2.32 1.75 -5.66
CA GLN A 7 2.64 2.39 -4.38
C GLN A 7 1.77 3.61 -4.25
N THR A 8 0.98 3.68 -3.19
CA THR A 8 0.18 4.86 -2.94
C THR A 8 -0.01 5.06 -1.45
N ALA A 9 0.10 6.30 -0.98
CA ALA A 9 -0.12 6.64 0.41
C ALA A 9 -0.96 7.91 0.49
N PHE A 10 -1.92 7.90 1.41
CA PHE A 10 -2.89 8.98 1.54
C PHE A 10 -3.24 9.22 3.01
N ASN A 11 -3.61 10.47 3.31
CA ASN A 11 -4.21 10.83 4.59
C ASN A 11 -5.73 10.66 4.50
N LEU A 12 -6.26 9.51 4.95
CA LEU A 12 -7.66 9.14 4.76
C LEU A 12 -8.64 10.13 5.43
N LYS A 13 -8.32 10.59 6.65
CA LYS A 13 -9.12 11.58 7.39
C LYS A 13 -9.31 12.86 6.59
N ARG A 14 -8.29 13.30 5.84
CA ARG A 14 -8.36 14.47 4.95
C ARG A 14 -9.22 14.24 3.69
N PHE A 15 -9.27 13.02 3.17
CA PHE A 15 -10.11 12.67 2.01
C PHE A 15 -11.59 12.56 2.39
N ILE A 16 -11.90 12.00 3.57
CA ILE A 16 -13.27 11.75 4.04
C ILE A 16 -13.86 12.99 4.73
N THR A 17 -13.08 13.66 5.58
CA THR A 17 -13.50 14.90 6.23
C THR A 17 -12.91 16.11 5.50
N LYS A 18 -13.75 16.93 4.85
CA LYS A 18 -13.37 18.23 4.24
C LYS A 18 -12.98 19.27 5.31
N LYS A 19 -12.16 18.93 6.30
CA LYS A 19 -11.61 19.88 7.28
C LYS A 19 -10.11 20.01 7.10
N ILE A 20 -9.73 21.15 6.53
CA ILE A 20 -8.35 21.61 6.37
C ILE A 20 -7.85 22.04 7.75
N ALA A 21 -6.88 21.32 8.30
CA ALA A 21 -5.89 21.90 9.18
C ALA A 21 -4.53 21.80 8.45
N PRO A 22 -3.76 22.88 8.32
CA PRO A 22 -2.42 22.80 7.77
C PRO A 22 -1.46 22.36 8.89
N THR A 23 -0.55 21.43 8.59
CA THR A 23 0.89 21.52 8.88
C THR A 23 1.57 20.21 8.50
N ASN A 24 2.59 20.33 7.64
CA ASN A 24 3.43 19.27 7.06
C ASN A 24 2.67 18.13 6.35
N SER A 25 2.33 18.37 5.08
CA SER A 25 2.17 17.27 4.14
C SER A 25 3.43 16.41 4.20
N PHE A 26 3.28 15.13 4.49
CA PHE A 26 4.35 14.18 4.34
C PHE A 26 4.97 14.33 2.95
N PRO A 27 6.29 14.39 2.83
CA PRO A 27 6.96 14.78 1.58
C PRO A 27 6.97 13.63 0.59
N PHE A 28 5.78 13.16 0.20
CA PHE A 28 5.65 12.18 -0.87
C PHE A 28 6.25 12.78 -2.15
N PRO A 29 7.10 12.03 -2.85
CA PRO A 29 7.54 12.46 -4.17
C PRO A 29 6.32 12.59 -5.09
N SER A 30 6.40 13.56 -6.01
CA SER A 30 5.39 13.69 -7.06
C SER A 30 5.18 12.36 -7.77
N GLU A 31 3.92 12.01 -8.06
CA GLU A 31 3.58 10.83 -8.86
C GLU A 31 4.22 10.87 -10.26
N PHE A 32 4.48 12.08 -10.76
CA PHE A 32 5.09 12.32 -12.06
C PHE A 32 6.20 13.38 -11.98
N ASP A 33 7.39 13.02 -12.43
CA ASP A 33 8.55 13.89 -12.64
C ASP A 33 8.90 13.88 -14.14
N ALA A 34 8.57 14.99 -14.81
CA ALA A 34 8.77 15.13 -16.26
C ALA A 34 10.25 15.00 -16.68
N ASN A 35 11.17 15.53 -15.87
CA ASN A 35 12.59 15.51 -16.16
C ASN A 35 13.14 14.09 -16.05
N LEU A 36 12.75 13.38 -14.99
CA LEU A 36 13.09 11.98 -14.81
C LEU A 36 12.47 11.12 -15.91
N TYR A 37 11.18 11.31 -16.20
CA TYR A 37 10.47 10.52 -17.21
C TYR A 37 11.14 10.66 -18.59
N LYS A 38 11.49 11.88 -18.99
CA LYS A 38 12.24 12.16 -20.22
C LYS A 38 13.65 11.55 -20.23
N LYS A 39 14.33 11.53 -19.07
CA LYS A 39 15.65 10.89 -18.92
C LYS A 39 15.59 9.37 -19.02
N LEU A 40 14.49 8.75 -18.57
CA LEU A 40 14.34 7.29 -18.58
C LEU A 40 13.89 6.73 -19.94
N TYR A 41 13.18 7.53 -20.74
CA TYR A 41 12.50 7.06 -21.94
C TYR A 41 12.87 7.92 -23.14
N HIS A 42 13.71 7.37 -24.04
CA HIS A 42 14.25 8.12 -25.17
C HIS A 42 13.19 8.47 -26.22
N ASP A 43 12.15 7.64 -26.35
CA ASP A 43 11.04 7.81 -27.30
C ASP A 43 10.11 8.98 -26.96
N VAL A 44 10.22 9.56 -25.77
CA VAL A 44 9.44 10.73 -25.36
C VAL A 44 10.26 12.03 -25.31
N ILE A 45 11.53 12.01 -25.73
CA ILE A 45 12.40 13.19 -25.65
C ILE A 45 11.86 14.38 -26.47
N GLN A 46 11.20 14.12 -27.60
CA GLN A 46 10.63 15.16 -28.45
C GLN A 46 9.36 15.82 -27.89
N TYR A 47 8.74 15.24 -26.86
CA TYR A 47 7.53 15.82 -26.27
C TYR A 47 7.88 17.05 -25.41
N ASN A 48 6.98 18.04 -25.44
CA ASN A 48 7.06 19.18 -24.53
C ASN A 48 6.62 18.77 -23.10
N PRO A 49 6.95 19.55 -22.06
CA PRO A 49 6.65 19.18 -20.68
C PRO A 49 5.16 18.91 -20.37
N LYS A 50 4.24 19.59 -21.07
CA LYS A 50 2.79 19.42 -20.87
C LYS A 50 2.30 18.10 -21.47
N ASP A 51 2.88 17.68 -22.58
CA ASP A 51 2.50 16.44 -23.26
C ASP A 51 3.12 15.19 -22.63
N LEU A 52 4.22 15.34 -21.88
CA LEU A 52 4.85 14.21 -21.19
C LEU A 52 3.91 13.56 -20.16
N TYR A 53 3.17 14.37 -19.40
CA TYR A 53 2.19 13.84 -18.45
C TYR A 53 1.01 13.17 -19.17
N THR A 54 0.51 13.79 -20.24
CA THR A 54 -0.53 13.19 -21.09
C THR A 54 -0.09 11.85 -21.69
N HIS A 55 1.15 11.77 -22.19
CA HIS A 55 1.73 10.53 -22.67
C HIS A 55 1.80 9.49 -21.55
N TYR A 56 2.25 9.89 -20.35
CA TYR A 56 2.27 8.97 -19.21
C TYR A 56 0.88 8.41 -18.89
N LEU A 57 -0.15 9.26 -18.83
CA LEU A 57 -1.53 8.81 -18.57
C LEU A 57 -2.04 7.85 -19.65
N ASN A 58 -1.81 8.16 -20.93
CA ASN A 58 -2.37 7.41 -22.05
C ASN A 58 -1.61 6.12 -22.39
N HIS A 59 -0.28 6.13 -22.22
CA HIS A 59 0.63 5.06 -22.65
C HIS A 59 1.53 4.58 -21.51
N GLY A 60 2.23 5.51 -20.86
CA GLY A 60 3.28 5.18 -19.89
C GLY A 60 2.79 4.31 -18.74
N ILE A 61 1.61 4.60 -18.19
CA ILE A 61 0.97 3.76 -17.16
C ILE A 61 0.84 2.34 -17.68
N LYS A 62 0.20 2.13 -18.85
CA LYS A 62 -0.08 0.80 -19.46
C LYS A 62 1.18 -0.02 -19.73
N GLU A 63 2.26 0.66 -20.11
CA GLU A 63 3.58 0.08 -20.33
C GLU A 63 4.37 -0.14 -19.03
N GLY A 64 3.81 0.30 -17.90
CA GLY A 64 4.42 0.22 -16.58
C GLY A 64 5.64 1.15 -16.43
N ARG A 65 5.69 2.25 -17.17
CA ARG A 65 6.80 3.19 -17.08
C ARG A 65 6.88 3.83 -15.69
N ARG A 66 8.09 3.90 -15.14
CA ARG A 66 8.36 4.62 -13.90
C ARG A 66 8.31 6.11 -14.17
N ALA A 67 7.46 6.81 -13.44
CA ALA A 67 7.29 8.26 -13.58
C ALA A 67 7.81 9.09 -12.42
N ASN A 68 8.28 8.47 -11.34
CA ASN A 68 8.80 9.18 -10.17
C ASN A 68 10.12 8.58 -9.68
N VAL A 69 10.68 9.19 -8.65
CA VAL A 69 11.99 8.82 -8.10
C VAL A 69 12.02 7.45 -7.42
N LEU A 70 10.86 6.91 -7.01
CA LEU A 70 10.74 5.63 -6.33
C LEU A 70 10.91 4.48 -7.33
N LYS A 71 11.94 3.66 -7.13
CA LYS A 71 12.33 2.58 -8.03
C LYS A 71 11.82 1.24 -7.56
N THR A 72 11.79 1.03 -6.26
CA THR A 72 11.47 -0.26 -5.64
C THR A 72 10.46 -0.09 -4.52
N LYS A 73 9.92 -1.22 -4.02
CA LYS A 73 9.11 -1.22 -2.79
C LYS A 73 9.90 -0.70 -1.58
N LEU A 74 11.21 -0.94 -1.53
CA LEU A 74 12.05 -0.49 -0.42
C LEU A 74 12.14 1.03 -0.40
N ASP A 75 12.27 1.66 -1.57
CA ASP A 75 12.29 3.13 -1.68
C ASP A 75 11.01 3.76 -1.11
N PHE A 76 9.86 3.08 -1.23
CA PHE A 76 8.59 3.54 -0.66
C PHE A 76 8.50 3.30 0.85
N ILE A 77 8.98 2.15 1.32
CA ILE A 77 9.07 1.84 2.74
C ILE A 77 10.04 2.79 3.45
N ASP A 78 11.13 3.19 2.81
CA ASP A 78 12.09 4.17 3.34
C ASP A 78 11.50 5.56 3.53
N LEU A 79 10.33 5.85 2.94
CA LEU A 79 9.60 7.07 3.25
C LEU A 79 9.01 7.03 4.66
N ILE A 80 8.64 5.84 5.18
CA ILE A 80 7.98 5.67 6.49
C ILE A 80 8.94 6.13 7.61
N PRO A 81 8.56 7.10 8.47
CA PRO A 81 9.44 7.56 9.52
C PRO A 81 9.57 6.49 10.60
N LYS A 82 10.82 6.11 10.90
CA LYS A 82 11.13 4.98 11.79
C LYS A 82 10.90 5.26 13.28
N ASP A 83 10.75 6.53 13.65
CA ASP A 83 10.46 7.01 15.00
C ASP A 83 8.96 6.96 15.35
N LYS A 84 8.11 6.56 14.40
CA LYS A 84 6.65 6.56 14.53
C LYS A 84 6.09 5.22 14.99
N LYS A 85 4.88 5.26 15.55
CA LYS A 85 4.13 4.04 15.88
C LYS A 85 3.44 3.51 14.62
N ILE A 86 3.79 2.29 14.23
CA ILE A 86 3.42 1.71 12.94
C ILE A 86 2.62 0.43 13.16
N LEU A 87 1.50 0.28 12.44
CA LEU A 87 0.79 -1.00 12.29
C LEU A 87 1.00 -1.53 10.88
N GLU A 88 1.58 -2.72 10.73
CA GLU A 88 1.60 -3.47 9.47
C GLU A 88 0.51 -4.54 9.47
N ILE A 89 -0.36 -4.49 8.46
CA ILE A 89 -1.46 -5.44 8.24
C ILE A 89 -1.02 -6.46 7.18
N GLY A 90 -1.07 -7.74 7.55
CA GLY A 90 -0.75 -8.87 6.68
C GLY A 90 0.75 -9.08 6.40
N PRO A 91 1.64 -9.11 7.41
CA PRO A 91 3.09 -9.26 7.19
C PRO A 91 3.50 -10.68 6.73
N LEU A 92 2.61 -11.68 6.84
CA LEU A 92 2.91 -13.09 6.62
C LEU A 92 4.19 -13.53 7.37
N CYS A 93 5.27 -13.82 6.64
CA CYS A 93 6.58 -14.22 7.18
C CYS A 93 7.72 -13.30 6.71
N SER A 94 7.38 -12.17 6.10
CA SER A 94 8.33 -11.22 5.52
C SER A 94 7.84 -9.79 5.75
N PRO A 95 7.78 -9.32 7.01
CA PRO A 95 7.35 -7.97 7.32
C PRO A 95 8.19 -6.94 6.55
N LEU A 96 7.54 -5.85 6.16
CA LEU A 96 8.17 -4.78 5.40
C LEU A 96 8.84 -3.74 6.30
N VAL A 97 8.31 -3.57 7.51
CA VAL A 97 8.89 -2.70 8.55
C VAL A 97 9.12 -3.52 9.81
N SER A 98 10.11 -3.14 10.61
CA SER A 98 10.41 -3.80 11.89
C SER A 98 11.06 -2.80 12.84
N GLY A 99 10.79 -2.92 14.13
CA GLY A 99 11.31 -2.02 15.17
C GLY A 99 10.47 -2.13 16.44
N GLU A 100 10.90 -1.44 17.50
CA GLU A 100 10.23 -1.48 18.81
C GLU A 100 8.81 -0.88 18.78
N ASN A 101 8.57 0.08 17.88
CA ASN A 101 7.27 0.74 17.70
C ASN A 101 6.43 0.15 16.55
N VAL A 102 6.75 -1.08 16.10
CA VAL A 102 6.07 -1.75 14.99
C VAL A 102 5.19 -2.88 15.52
N PHE A 103 3.91 -2.79 15.17
CA PHE A 103 2.88 -3.74 15.53
C PHE A 103 2.39 -4.45 14.28
N TYR A 104 1.87 -5.67 14.47
CA TYR A 104 1.49 -6.55 13.37
C TYR A 104 0.08 -7.08 13.58
N PHE A 105 -0.74 -6.96 12.54
CA PHE A 105 -2.06 -7.58 12.47
C PHE A 105 -2.07 -8.63 11.36
N ASP A 106 -2.64 -9.80 11.64
CA ASP A 106 -2.86 -10.83 10.62
C ASP A 106 -4.11 -11.68 10.96
N ILE A 107 -4.60 -12.45 10.00
CA ILE A 107 -5.69 -13.40 10.22
C ILE A 107 -5.22 -14.69 10.91
N GLN A 108 -3.91 -14.94 10.90
CA GLN A 108 -3.29 -16.11 11.50
C GLN A 108 -2.16 -15.72 12.46
N ASN A 109 -1.89 -16.56 13.45
CA ASN A 109 -0.73 -16.38 14.32
C ASN A 109 0.57 -16.71 13.55
N LYS A 110 1.72 -16.41 14.18
CA LYS A 110 3.04 -16.62 13.60
C LYS A 110 3.26 -18.08 13.18
N GLU A 111 2.89 -19.03 14.02
CA GLU A 111 3.13 -20.46 13.80
C GLU A 111 2.38 -20.95 12.54
N ASP A 112 1.11 -20.58 12.41
CA ASP A 112 0.26 -20.91 11.27
C ASP A 112 0.75 -20.24 9.99
N LEU A 113 1.17 -18.97 10.07
CA LEU A 113 1.78 -18.25 8.95
C LEU A 113 3.09 -18.91 8.49
N MET A 114 3.91 -19.40 9.41
CA MET A 114 5.14 -20.13 9.08
C MET A 114 4.85 -21.46 8.38
N LEU A 115 3.82 -22.20 8.81
CA LEU A 115 3.40 -23.43 8.13
C LEU A 115 2.90 -23.14 6.72
N LYS A 116 2.07 -22.11 6.57
CA LYS A 116 1.55 -21.64 5.27
C LYS A 116 2.67 -21.15 4.34
N ALA A 117 3.63 -20.38 4.86
CA ALA A 117 4.77 -19.93 4.07
C ALA A 117 5.63 -21.12 3.59
N LYS A 118 5.89 -22.11 4.45
CA LYS A 118 6.62 -23.33 4.06
C LYS A 118 5.91 -24.14 2.98
N SER A 119 4.58 -24.25 3.02
CA SER A 119 3.84 -24.99 1.98
C SER A 119 3.92 -24.32 0.60
N PHE A 120 4.16 -23.00 0.56
CA PHE A 120 4.45 -22.25 -0.66
C PHE A 120 5.95 -22.18 -1.03
N GLY A 121 6.83 -22.84 -0.26
CA GLY A 121 8.28 -22.77 -0.47
C GLY A 121 8.90 -21.41 -0.13
N LEU A 122 8.21 -20.59 0.68
CA LEU A 122 8.69 -19.28 1.11
C LEU A 122 9.56 -19.38 2.37
N SER A 123 10.49 -18.44 2.50
CA SER A 123 11.34 -18.34 3.70
C SER A 123 10.52 -17.87 4.92
N VAL A 124 10.81 -18.48 6.07
CA VAL A 124 10.23 -18.10 7.36
C VAL A 124 11.23 -17.41 8.29
N LYS A 125 12.43 -17.08 7.79
CA LYS A 125 13.53 -16.54 8.60
C LYS A 125 13.16 -15.24 9.33
N ASN A 126 12.29 -14.45 8.73
CA ASN A 126 11.92 -13.12 9.22
C ASN A 126 10.50 -13.11 9.85
N ALA A 127 9.94 -14.29 10.16
CA ALA A 127 8.61 -14.37 10.76
C ALA A 127 8.57 -13.65 12.11
N SER A 128 7.79 -12.58 12.17
CA SER A 128 7.61 -11.75 13.36
C SER A 128 6.41 -12.22 14.19
N HIS A 129 6.40 -11.85 15.47
CA HIS A 129 5.22 -12.05 16.31
C HIS A 129 4.05 -11.22 15.78
N ILE A 130 2.83 -11.76 15.84
CA ILE A 130 1.62 -11.06 15.43
C ILE A 130 0.91 -10.56 16.69
N HIS A 131 0.82 -9.23 16.83
CA HIS A 131 0.28 -8.57 18.02
C HIS A 131 -1.24 -8.69 18.08
N PHE A 132 -1.90 -8.66 16.92
CA PHE A 132 -3.34 -8.71 16.79
C PHE A 132 -3.73 -9.80 15.77
N VAL A 133 -4.41 -10.85 16.23
CA VAL A 133 -4.83 -11.97 15.38
C VAL A 133 -6.35 -12.00 15.29
N SER A 134 -6.89 -11.91 14.07
CA SER A 134 -8.34 -11.97 13.82
C SER A 134 -8.65 -12.88 12.63
N PRO A 135 -9.11 -14.13 12.83
CA PRO A 135 -9.35 -15.10 11.76
C PRO A 135 -10.31 -14.61 10.65
N ILE A 136 -11.17 -13.64 10.96
CA ILE A 136 -12.12 -13.02 10.03
C ILE A 136 -11.65 -11.67 9.49
N GLY A 137 -10.44 -11.23 9.82
CA GLY A 137 -9.91 -9.92 9.43
C GLY A 137 -10.57 -8.73 10.13
N ASN A 138 -11.23 -8.94 11.27
CA ASN A 138 -11.86 -7.85 12.01
C ASN A 138 -10.80 -6.95 12.68
N LEU A 139 -10.60 -5.75 12.14
CA LEU A 139 -9.68 -4.73 12.65
C LEU A 139 -10.18 -4.05 13.93
N GLU A 140 -11.45 -4.23 14.34
CA GLU A 140 -11.99 -3.66 15.59
C GLU A 140 -11.32 -4.20 16.85
N ILE A 141 -10.66 -5.36 16.78
CA ILE A 141 -9.89 -5.91 17.91
C ILE A 141 -8.69 -5.03 18.29
N VAL A 142 -8.29 -4.11 17.41
CA VAL A 142 -7.18 -3.19 17.65
C VAL A 142 -7.75 -1.93 18.31
N ASP A 143 -7.46 -1.77 19.59
CA ASP A 143 -7.91 -0.70 20.48
C ASP A 143 -6.92 0.47 20.59
N GLU A 144 -5.86 0.45 19.77
CA GLU A 144 -4.83 1.48 19.72
C GLU A 144 -4.84 2.26 18.41
N CYS A 145 -4.27 3.47 18.44
CA CYS A 145 -4.06 4.30 17.26
C CYS A 145 -2.57 4.36 16.87
N PHE A 146 -2.33 4.58 15.57
CA PHE A 146 -1.02 4.55 14.93
C PHE A 146 -0.78 5.81 14.11
N ASP A 147 0.48 6.22 14.00
CA ASP A 147 0.87 7.32 13.12
C ASP A 147 0.93 6.87 11.66
N VAL A 148 1.25 5.58 11.46
CA VAL A 148 1.31 4.95 10.15
C VAL A 148 0.59 3.61 10.21
N VAL A 149 -0.31 3.38 9.26
CA VAL A 149 -0.81 2.05 8.96
C VAL A 149 -0.25 1.65 7.60
N LEU A 150 0.30 0.45 7.51
CA LEU A 150 0.86 -0.12 6.28
C LEU A 150 0.07 -1.38 5.94
N SER A 151 -0.33 -1.51 4.68
CA SER A 151 -0.85 -2.76 4.14
C SER A 151 -0.03 -3.15 2.91
N SER A 152 0.33 -4.42 2.82
CA SER A 152 0.99 -4.98 1.65
C SER A 152 0.28 -6.26 1.25
N HIS A 153 -0.11 -6.34 -0.02
CA HIS A 153 -0.84 -7.48 -0.55
C HIS A 153 -2.14 -7.84 0.21
N CYS A 154 -2.84 -6.82 0.71
CA CYS A 154 -3.98 -6.99 1.61
C CYS A 154 -5.22 -6.28 1.09
N ILE A 155 -5.08 -5.08 0.50
CA ILE A 155 -6.21 -4.26 0.05
C ILE A 155 -6.97 -4.91 -1.11
N GLU A 156 -6.27 -5.64 -1.99
CA GLU A 156 -6.84 -6.33 -3.14
C GLU A 156 -7.73 -7.53 -2.76
N HIS A 157 -7.60 -8.01 -1.53
CA HIS A 157 -8.35 -9.13 -1.00
C HIS A 157 -9.45 -8.72 -0.02
N GLN A 158 -9.69 -7.40 0.15
CA GLN A 158 -10.74 -6.93 1.04
C GLN A 158 -12.12 -7.12 0.40
N PRO A 159 -13.00 -7.94 1.00
CA PRO A 159 -14.35 -8.11 0.48
C PRO A 159 -15.14 -6.81 0.56
N ASN A 160 -14.96 -6.03 1.62
CA ASN A 160 -15.59 -4.73 1.80
C ASN A 160 -14.53 -3.64 1.95
N LEU A 161 -14.16 -3.03 0.83
CA LEU A 161 -13.13 -1.99 0.79
C LEU A 161 -13.53 -0.73 1.60
N ILE A 162 -14.80 -0.36 1.61
CA ILE A 162 -15.28 0.85 2.31
C ILE A 162 -15.15 0.65 3.83
N THR A 163 -15.58 -0.50 4.34
CA THR A 163 -15.45 -0.84 5.75
C THR A 163 -13.99 -0.95 6.15
N HIS A 164 -13.14 -1.56 5.32
CA HIS A 164 -11.70 -1.60 5.54
C HIS A 164 -11.13 -0.18 5.68
N LEU A 165 -11.40 0.70 4.72
CA LEU A 165 -10.94 2.10 4.76
C LEU A 165 -11.46 2.85 5.99
N SER A 166 -12.70 2.60 6.42
CA SER A 166 -13.27 3.19 7.64
C SER A 166 -12.55 2.71 8.90
N HIS A 167 -12.18 1.42 8.97
CA HIS A 167 -11.35 0.89 10.06
C HIS A 167 -9.95 1.50 10.06
N ILE A 168 -9.32 1.66 8.89
CA ILE A 168 -8.02 2.33 8.80
C ILE A 168 -8.11 3.78 9.28
N GLU A 169 -9.17 4.50 8.93
CA GLU A 169 -9.40 5.87 9.43
C GLU A 169 -9.47 5.90 10.97
N ARG A 170 -10.20 4.95 11.58
CA ARG A 170 -10.30 4.82 13.04
C ARG A 170 -8.93 4.57 13.68
N LEU A 171 -8.10 3.73 13.08
CA LEU A 171 -6.79 3.33 13.58
C LEU A 171 -5.72 4.42 13.42
N LEU A 172 -5.95 5.46 12.61
CA LEU A 172 -4.97 6.53 12.39
C LEU A 172 -5.10 7.65 13.43
N ASN A 173 -3.97 8.04 14.02
CA ASN A 173 -3.86 9.31 14.72
C ASN A 173 -4.19 10.49 13.79
N PRO A 174 -4.65 11.64 14.31
CA PRO A 174 -4.75 12.87 13.51
C PRO A 174 -3.42 13.18 12.81
N GLY A 175 -3.45 13.35 11.49
CA GLY A 175 -2.24 13.55 10.68
C GLY A 175 -1.49 12.28 10.29
N GLY A 176 -1.96 11.10 10.70
CA GLY A 176 -1.38 9.82 10.30
C GLY A 176 -1.58 9.47 8.82
N TYR A 177 -0.81 8.50 8.34
CA TYR A 177 -0.78 8.11 6.93
C TYR A 177 -1.06 6.62 6.74
N TYR A 178 -1.88 6.31 5.73
CA TYR A 178 -2.05 4.94 5.28
C TYR A 178 -1.15 4.68 4.07
N PHE A 179 -0.24 3.72 4.19
CA PHE A 179 0.64 3.24 3.13
C PHE A 179 0.06 1.96 2.55
N VAL A 180 -0.05 1.93 1.22
CA VAL A 180 -0.58 0.78 0.49
C VAL A 180 0.42 0.33 -0.55
N LEU A 181 0.83 -0.92 -0.43
CA LEU A 181 1.59 -1.66 -1.43
C LEU A 181 0.67 -2.71 -2.04
N ALA A 182 0.06 -2.36 -3.16
CA ALA A 182 -0.82 -3.26 -3.90
C ALA A 182 -0.08 -3.78 -5.15
N PRO A 183 -0.17 -5.08 -5.48
CA PRO A 183 0.39 -5.58 -6.72
C PRO A 183 -0.24 -4.83 -7.90
N ASP A 184 0.60 -4.52 -8.88
CA ASP A 184 0.10 -4.10 -10.18
C ASP A 184 -0.52 -5.31 -10.86
N LYS A 185 -1.86 -5.31 -10.95
CA LYS A 185 -2.66 -6.36 -11.59
C LYS A 185 -2.12 -6.83 -12.94
N ARG A 186 -1.49 -5.95 -13.72
CA ARG A 186 -0.95 -6.28 -15.04
C ARG A 186 0.25 -7.22 -14.99
N TYR A 187 0.88 -7.34 -13.82
CA TYR A 187 2.14 -8.05 -13.62
C TYR A 187 2.11 -8.95 -12.38
N CYS A 188 0.92 -9.28 -11.84
CA CYS A 188 0.75 -10.20 -10.72
C CYS A 188 -0.14 -11.39 -11.10
N PHE A 189 -0.27 -12.34 -10.17
CA PHE A 189 -1.07 -13.56 -10.36
C PHE A 189 -2.56 -13.28 -10.55
N ASP A 190 -3.03 -12.09 -10.15
CA ASP A 190 -4.42 -11.65 -10.29
C ASP A 190 -4.76 -11.07 -11.67
N HIS A 191 -3.81 -11.09 -12.62
CA HIS A 191 -3.98 -10.51 -13.96
C HIS A 191 -5.25 -10.99 -14.68
N PHE A 192 -5.59 -12.26 -14.52
CA PHE A 192 -6.74 -12.89 -15.16
C PHE A 192 -8.05 -12.78 -14.37
N ILE A 193 -8.01 -12.29 -13.13
CA ILE A 193 -9.21 -12.03 -12.34
C ILE A 193 -9.88 -10.77 -12.91
N PRO A 194 -11.21 -10.70 -13.08
CA PRO A 194 -11.90 -9.47 -13.49
C PRO A 194 -11.67 -8.31 -12.49
N GLU A 195 -11.71 -7.06 -12.96
CA GLU A 195 -11.69 -5.90 -12.05
C GLU A 195 -13.06 -5.77 -11.37
N SER A 196 -13.06 -5.46 -10.08
CA SER A 196 -14.29 -5.12 -9.37
C SER A 196 -14.90 -3.86 -10.00
N SER A 197 -16.20 -3.89 -10.29
CA SER A 197 -16.92 -2.71 -10.75
C SER A 197 -17.13 -1.74 -9.59
N LEU A 198 -17.40 -0.46 -9.90
CA LEU A 198 -17.75 0.51 -8.88
C LEU A 198 -19.01 0.08 -8.09
N ALA A 199 -19.99 -0.52 -8.77
CA ALA A 199 -21.19 -1.05 -8.12
C ALA A 199 -20.83 -2.14 -7.11
N GLN A 200 -19.95 -3.08 -7.46
CA GLN A 200 -19.49 -4.13 -6.53
C GLN A 200 -18.77 -3.54 -5.31
N VAL A 201 -17.98 -2.48 -5.48
CA VAL A 201 -17.32 -1.81 -4.34
C VAL A 201 -18.33 -1.12 -3.41
N LEU A 202 -19.44 -0.60 -3.96
CA LEU A 202 -20.48 0.10 -3.20
C LEU A 202 -21.54 -0.84 -2.60
N GLU A 203 -21.88 -1.94 -3.28
CA GLU A 203 -22.97 -2.86 -2.92
C GLU A 203 -22.59 -3.87 -1.84
N ILE A 204 -21.31 -4.07 -1.53
CA ILE A 204 -20.88 -4.97 -0.44
C ILE A 204 -21.10 -4.29 0.92
N GLN A 205 -22.33 -3.87 1.19
CA GLN A 205 -22.86 -3.50 2.50
C GLN A 205 -23.98 -4.48 2.86
N ILE A 206 -23.61 -5.69 3.29
CA ILE A 206 -24.52 -6.59 4.02
C ILE A 206 -23.73 -7.29 5.11
#